data_AF-A0A969J5F3-F1
#
_entry.id   AF-A0A969J5F3-F1
#
_cell.length_a   1.000
_cell.length_b   1.000
_cell.length_c   1.000
_cell.angle_alpha   90.00
_cell.angle_beta   90.00
_cell.angle_gamma   90.00
#
_symmetry.space_group_name_H-M   'P 1'
#
loop_
_entity.id
_entity.type
_entity.pdbx_description
1 polymer ?
#
loop_
_entity_poly.entity_id
_entity_poly.type
_entity_poly.pdbx_seq_one_letter_code
_entity_poly.pdbx_strand_id
1 'polypeptide(L)'
;MAFRLLCLPSALSFLPQSLNLACDPDLYPFMSYAMYSYPKYSGQKLAEHQLFGTWTDGTEVPITEKEIGIDLYKFKKAYMKPIREQNPEAIASLLALYRQKNNQQLTQLVLKSYPVTITKSGIRQRPMETKIIPIQ
;
A
#
# COMPACT_ATOMS: atom_id res chain seq x y z
N MET A 1 -7.42 -4.77 27.98
CA MET A 1 -8.50 -5.08 27.03
C MET A 1 -8.88 -3.78 26.33
N ALA A 2 -8.53 -3.62 25.06
CA ALA A 2 -8.80 -2.39 24.31
C ALA A 2 -10.08 -2.58 23.48
N PHE A 3 -11.15 -1.88 23.86
CA PHE A 3 -12.36 -1.80 23.05
C PHE A 3 -12.04 -1.11 21.73
N ARG A 4 -12.12 -1.86 20.61
CA ARG A 4 -12.17 -1.30 19.25
C ARG A 4 -13.54 -0.64 19.04
N LEU A 5 -13.73 0.54 19.60
CA LEU A 5 -14.85 1.43 19.28
C LEU A 5 -14.51 2.21 18.00
N LEU A 6 -14.69 1.61 16.82
CA LEU A 6 -14.55 2.33 15.55
C LEU A 6 -15.58 1.90 14.49
N CYS A 7 -16.72 1.37 14.89
CA CYS A 7 -17.88 1.27 14.01
C CYS A 7 -19.11 1.70 14.81
N LEU A 8 -19.82 2.72 14.33
CA LEU A 8 -21.12 3.07 14.89
C LEU A 8 -22.04 1.85 14.76
N PRO A 9 -22.79 1.48 15.81
CA PRO A 9 -23.78 0.42 15.71
C PRO A 9 -24.77 0.79 14.59
N SER A 10 -25.23 -0.22 13.85
CA SER A 10 -26.11 -0.12 12.68
C SER A 10 -27.38 0.71 12.88
N ALA A 11 -27.70 1.04 14.14
CA ALA A 11 -28.75 1.96 14.55
C ALA A 11 -28.55 3.42 14.10
N LEU A 12 -27.40 3.83 13.57
CA LEU A 12 -27.13 5.21 13.09
C LEU A 12 -27.00 5.32 11.55
N SER A 13 -27.53 4.34 10.82
CA SER A 13 -27.52 4.23 9.35
C SER A 13 -28.35 5.29 8.61
N PHE A 14 -29.04 6.18 9.33
CA PHE A 14 -29.78 7.31 8.79
C PHE A 14 -28.93 8.54 8.47
N LEU A 15 -27.64 8.53 8.80
CA LEU A 15 -26.72 9.59 8.38
C LEU A 15 -26.36 9.44 6.90
N PRO A 16 -26.27 10.56 6.14
CA PRO A 16 -25.93 10.51 4.72
C PRO A 16 -24.57 9.83 4.51
N GLN A 17 -24.50 8.97 3.49
CA GLN A 17 -23.33 8.14 3.14
C GLN A 17 -22.02 8.96 2.97
N SER A 18 -22.11 10.27 2.77
CA SER A 18 -20.97 11.18 2.65
C SER A 18 -20.11 11.32 3.91
N LEU A 19 -20.60 10.90 5.09
CA LEU A 19 -19.88 11.01 6.37
C LEU A 19 -19.25 9.69 6.85
N ASN A 20 -19.55 8.55 6.22
CA ASN A 20 -19.14 7.22 6.70
C ASN A 20 -18.01 6.57 5.88
N LEU A 21 -17.15 7.39 5.26
CA LEU A 21 -15.99 6.88 4.51
C LEU A 21 -15.02 6.11 5.42
N ALA A 22 -14.87 6.50 6.68
CA ALA A 22 -13.88 5.91 7.60
C ALA A 22 -14.05 4.39 7.85
N CYS A 23 -15.21 3.80 7.53
CA CYS A 23 -15.53 2.40 7.79
C CYS A 23 -15.71 1.55 6.52
N ASP A 24 -15.41 2.08 5.34
CA ASP A 24 -15.48 1.29 4.11
C ASP A 24 -14.32 0.27 4.10
N PRO A 25 -14.59 -1.05 4.10
CA PRO A 25 -13.55 -2.07 4.05
C PRO A 25 -12.64 -1.92 2.81
N ASP A 26 -13.13 -1.28 1.75
CA ASP A 26 -12.37 -1.00 0.52
C ASP A 26 -11.31 0.11 0.70
N LEU A 27 -11.39 0.88 1.80
CA LEU A 27 -10.44 1.93 2.13
C LEU A 27 -9.33 1.46 3.06
N TYR A 28 -9.40 0.22 3.53
CA TYR A 28 -8.29 -0.36 4.25
C TYR A 28 -7.29 -0.99 3.26
N PRO A 29 -5.98 -0.66 3.33
CA PRO A 29 -5.29 0.21 4.29
C PRO A 29 -5.06 1.68 3.84
N PHE A 30 -5.59 2.12 2.70
CA PHE A 30 -5.51 3.52 2.20
C PHE A 30 -5.82 4.59 3.26
N MET A 31 -6.69 4.27 4.22
CA MET A 31 -7.25 5.17 5.23
C MET A 31 -6.94 4.77 6.67
N SER A 32 -5.83 4.05 6.92
CA SER A 32 -5.39 3.67 8.29
C SER A 32 -5.17 4.84 9.27
N TYR A 33 -5.28 6.09 8.82
CA TYR A 33 -5.29 7.30 9.66
C TYR A 33 -6.59 8.11 9.46
N ALA A 34 -7.47 8.08 10.47
CA ALA A 34 -8.81 8.68 10.42
C ALA A 34 -8.84 10.18 10.01
N MET A 35 -7.80 10.93 10.38
CA MET A 35 -7.70 12.38 10.13
C MET A 35 -7.38 12.76 8.67
N TYR A 36 -6.87 11.81 7.86
CA TYR A 36 -6.47 12.04 6.45
C TYR A 36 -7.34 11.29 5.44
N SER A 37 -8.44 10.74 5.93
CA SER A 37 -9.19 9.70 5.25
C SER A 37 -10.32 10.26 4.36
N TYR A 38 -10.54 11.58 4.38
CA TYR A 38 -11.59 12.18 3.56
C TYR A 38 -11.10 12.52 2.15
N PRO A 39 -11.82 12.10 1.09
CA PRO A 39 -11.58 12.59 -0.26
C PRO A 39 -11.86 14.09 -0.27
N LYS A 40 -10.85 14.89 -0.60
CA LYS A 40 -11.00 16.36 -0.64
C LYS A 40 -11.86 16.79 -1.82
N TYR A 41 -11.93 15.95 -2.86
CA TYR A 41 -12.67 16.21 -4.10
C TYR A 41 -13.27 14.91 -4.67
N SER A 42 -14.43 15.01 -5.30
CA SER A 42 -15.02 13.90 -6.05
C SER A 42 -14.18 13.59 -7.30
N GLY A 43 -13.95 12.31 -7.58
CA GLY A 43 -13.09 11.84 -8.67
C GLY A 43 -11.62 11.69 -8.27
N GLN A 44 -11.29 11.84 -6.98
CA GLN A 44 -9.93 11.66 -6.50
C GLN A 44 -9.46 10.21 -6.72
N LYS A 45 -8.31 10.07 -7.39
CA LYS A 45 -7.67 8.78 -7.63
C LYS A 45 -6.61 8.55 -6.57
N LEU A 46 -6.65 7.40 -5.92
CA LEU A 46 -5.62 6.92 -5.00
C LEU A 46 -5.08 5.59 -5.54
N ALA A 47 -3.83 5.28 -5.23
CA ALA A 47 -3.25 3.99 -5.51
C ALA A 47 -2.40 3.58 -4.31
N GLU A 48 -2.65 2.38 -3.82
CA GLU A 48 -1.78 1.73 -2.86
C GLU A 48 -0.80 0.88 -3.64
N HIS A 49 0.44 0.87 -3.18
CA HIS A 49 1.49 0.10 -3.79
C HIS A 49 2.06 -0.86 -2.77
N GLN A 50 2.18 -2.12 -3.19
CA GLN A 50 2.82 -3.18 -2.43
C GLN A 50 4.00 -3.71 -3.25
N LEU A 51 5.11 -3.94 -2.55
CA LEU A 51 6.32 -4.45 -3.16
C LEU A 51 6.46 -5.93 -2.86
N PHE A 52 6.79 -6.70 -3.89
CA PHE A 52 7.07 -8.12 -3.79
C PHE A 52 8.43 -8.41 -4.41
N GLY A 53 9.12 -9.38 -3.83
CA GLY A 53 10.30 -10.00 -4.41
C GLY A 53 9.97 -11.42 -4.83
N THR A 54 10.63 -11.91 -5.87
CA THR A 54 10.61 -13.33 -6.23
C THR A 54 11.96 -13.93 -5.86
N TRP A 55 11.94 -15.07 -5.16
CA TRP A 55 13.13 -15.85 -4.85
C TRP A 55 13.58 -16.69 -6.04
N THR A 56 14.73 -17.35 -5.91
CA THR A 56 15.29 -18.24 -6.95
C THR A 56 14.42 -19.47 -7.22
N ASP A 57 13.59 -19.88 -6.25
CA ASP A 57 12.63 -20.98 -6.36
C ASP A 57 11.29 -20.55 -6.98
N GLY A 58 11.13 -19.28 -7.35
CA GLY A 58 9.90 -18.72 -7.91
C GLY A 58 8.87 -18.30 -6.86
N THR A 59 9.17 -18.45 -5.56
CA THR A 59 8.28 -18.01 -4.48
C THR A 59 8.19 -16.49 -4.45
N GLU A 60 6.97 -15.95 -4.49
CA GLU A 60 6.72 -14.51 -4.34
C GLU A 60 6.56 -14.16 -2.85
N VAL A 61 7.35 -13.20 -2.37
CA VAL A 61 7.35 -12.77 -0.98
C VAL A 61 7.13 -11.26 -0.87
N PRO A 62 6.30 -10.79 0.07
CA PRO A 62 6.09 -9.36 0.29
C PRO A 62 7.34 -8.73 0.90
N ILE A 63 7.76 -7.59 0.35
CA ILE A 63 8.83 -6.77 0.93
C ILE A 63 8.19 -5.64 1.72
N THR A 64 8.29 -5.74 3.05
CA THR A 64 7.75 -4.75 3.99
C THR A 64 8.88 -4.00 4.71
N GLU A 65 8.53 -2.92 5.40
CA GLU A 65 9.47 -2.19 6.25
C GLU A 65 10.07 -3.09 7.34
N LYS A 66 9.28 -4.04 7.85
CA LYS A 66 9.71 -5.01 8.85
C LYS A 66 10.69 -6.00 8.28
N GLU A 67 10.44 -6.49 7.06
CA GLU A 67 11.32 -7.42 6.35
C GLU A 67 12.73 -6.84 6.16
N ILE A 68 12.85 -5.56 5.83
CA ILE A 68 14.16 -4.90 5.64
C ILE A 68 14.66 -4.13 6.87
N GLY A 69 13.89 -4.11 7.96
CA GLY A 69 14.33 -3.59 9.26
C GLY A 69 14.40 -2.07 9.36
N ILE A 70 13.52 -1.35 8.67
CA ILE A 70 13.43 0.11 8.73
C ILE A 70 12.05 0.56 9.18
N ASP A 71 11.92 1.83 9.52
CA ASP A 71 10.63 2.43 9.84
C ASP A 71 9.76 2.63 8.59
N LEU A 72 8.44 2.60 8.78
CA LEU A 72 7.46 2.73 7.70
C LEU A 72 7.61 4.04 6.91
N TYR A 73 7.96 5.15 7.58
CA TYR A 73 8.08 6.44 6.92
C TYR A 73 9.29 6.45 5.98
N LYS A 74 10.44 5.97 6.43
CA LYS A 74 11.64 5.78 5.61
C LYS A 74 11.39 4.78 4.50
N PHE A 75 10.68 3.68 4.74
CA PHE A 75 10.28 2.75 3.69
C PHE A 75 9.49 3.43 2.58
N LYS A 76 8.44 4.18 2.94
CA LYS A 76 7.60 4.89 1.98
C LYS A 76 8.37 5.96 1.19
N LYS A 77 9.22 6.74 1.88
CA LYS A 77 9.90 7.90 1.30
C LYS A 77 11.16 7.51 0.50
N ALA A 78 11.99 6.63 1.04
CA ALA A 78 13.29 6.29 0.46
C ALA A 78 13.22 5.15 -0.56
N TYR A 79 12.24 4.25 -0.44
CA TYR A 79 12.14 3.08 -1.33
C TYR A 79 10.87 3.12 -2.18
N MET A 80 9.68 3.24 -1.57
CA MET A 80 8.46 3.11 -2.36
C MET A 80 8.28 4.18 -3.41
N LYS A 81 8.53 5.45 -3.09
CA LYS A 81 8.47 6.52 -4.09
C LYS A 81 9.52 6.32 -5.20
N PRO A 82 10.83 6.17 -4.90
CA PRO A 82 11.84 6.02 -5.95
C PRO A 82 11.71 4.73 -6.79
N ILE A 83 11.25 3.62 -6.22
CA ILE A 83 11.04 2.36 -6.96
C ILE A 83 9.91 2.51 -7.99
N ARG A 84 8.85 3.25 -7.67
CA ARG A 84 7.80 3.59 -8.65
C ARG A 84 8.36 4.39 -9.83
N GLU A 85 9.28 5.29 -9.52
CA GLU A 85 10.01 6.13 -10.47
C GLU A 85 11.17 5.39 -11.15
N GLN A 86 11.36 4.09 -10.86
CA GLN A 86 12.42 3.24 -11.42
C GLN A 86 13.83 3.77 -11.16
N ASN A 87 14.06 4.41 -10.01
CA ASN A 87 15.38 4.87 -9.62
C ASN A 87 16.31 3.66 -9.32
N PRO A 88 17.39 3.47 -10.08
CA PRO A 88 18.27 2.30 -9.95
C PRO A 88 19.01 2.26 -8.62
N GLU A 89 19.41 3.40 -8.06
CA GLU A 89 20.12 3.47 -6.78
C GLU A 89 19.25 2.99 -5.61
N ALA A 90 17.98 3.40 -5.62
CA ALA A 90 17.02 2.97 -4.60
C ALA A 90 16.71 1.47 -4.71
N ILE A 91 16.61 0.94 -5.93
CA ILE A 91 16.43 -0.50 -6.18
C ILE A 91 17.64 -1.28 -5.68
N ALA A 92 18.85 -0.88 -6.06
CA ALA A 92 20.09 -1.54 -5.63
C ALA A 92 20.25 -1.49 -4.09
N SER A 93 19.98 -0.32 -3.47
CA SER A 93 20.02 -0.17 -2.02
C SER A 93 19.02 -1.08 -1.32
N LEU A 94 17.79 -1.19 -1.83
CA LEU A 94 16.78 -2.09 -1.27
C LEU A 94 17.24 -3.56 -1.35
N LEU A 95 17.73 -3.99 -2.51
CA LEU A 95 18.20 -5.36 -2.72
C LEU A 95 19.36 -5.70 -1.79
N ALA A 96 20.29 -4.76 -1.57
CA ALA A 96 21.38 -4.93 -0.63
C ALA A 96 20.88 -5.13 0.81
N LEU A 97 19.93 -4.29 1.25
CA LEU A 97 19.32 -4.43 2.58
C LEU A 97 18.57 -5.75 2.74
N TYR A 98 17.79 -6.13 1.73
CA TYR A 98 17.04 -7.38 1.73
C TYR A 98 18.00 -8.59 1.83
N ARG A 99 19.06 -8.60 1.02
CA ARG A 99 20.08 -9.65 1.06
C ARG A 99 20.78 -9.72 2.42
N GLN A 100 21.14 -8.58 3.00
CA GLN A 100 21.80 -8.52 4.30
C GLN A 100 20.93 -9.13 5.41
N LYS A 101 19.62 -8.95 5.34
CA LYS A 101 18.71 -9.36 6.41
C LYS A 101 18.15 -10.77 6.25
N ASN A 102 17.80 -11.16 5.04
CA ASN A 102 17.15 -12.44 4.76
C ASN A 102 18.11 -13.52 4.25
N ASN A 103 19.39 -13.17 4.00
CA ASN A 103 20.42 -14.05 3.46
C ASN A 103 19.99 -14.78 2.17
N GLN A 104 19.05 -14.17 1.43
CA GLN A 104 18.48 -14.68 0.19
C GLN A 104 18.57 -13.60 -0.89
N GLN A 105 18.70 -14.05 -2.14
CA GLN A 105 18.78 -13.18 -3.30
C GLN A 105 17.42 -13.16 -4.01
N LEU A 106 16.93 -11.95 -4.30
CA LEU A 106 15.76 -11.75 -5.13
C LEU A 106 16.16 -11.81 -6.61
N THR A 107 15.38 -12.52 -7.41
CA THR A 107 15.54 -12.61 -8.87
C THR A 107 14.70 -11.58 -9.61
N GLN A 108 13.59 -11.16 -9.00
CA GLN A 108 12.68 -10.19 -9.59
C GLN A 108 12.05 -9.31 -8.49
N LEU A 109 11.76 -8.06 -8.84
CA LEU A 109 10.92 -7.18 -8.05
C LEU A 109 9.60 -6.93 -8.79
N VAL A 110 8.50 -6.99 -8.04
CA VAL A 110 7.15 -6.80 -8.56
C VAL A 110 6.45 -5.74 -7.73
N LEU A 111 5.97 -4.71 -8.40
CA LEU A 111 5.15 -3.66 -7.80
C LEU A 111 3.69 -3.91 -8.16
N LYS A 112 2.88 -4.26 -7.16
CA LYS A 112 1.43 -4.39 -7.30
C LYS A 112 0.76 -3.09 -6.87
N SER A 113 -0.06 -2.54 -7.75
CA SER A 113 -0.79 -1.29 -7.50
C SER A 113 -2.28 -1.57 -7.45
N TYR A 114 -2.94 -1.05 -6.42
CA TYR A 114 -4.37 -1.18 -6.17
C TYR A 114 -5.02 0.20 -6.35
N PRO A 115 -5.38 0.57 -7.59
CA PRO A 115 -5.99 1.85 -7.85
C PRO A 115 -7.45 1.90 -7.38
N VAL A 116 -7.80 2.95 -6.65
CA VAL A 116 -9.18 3.26 -6.24
C VAL A 116 -9.55 4.68 -6.67
N THR A 117 -10.81 4.88 -7.05
CA THR A 117 -11.36 6.19 -7.37
C THR A 117 -12.49 6.50 -6.41
N ILE A 118 -12.40 7.62 -5.70
CA ILE A 118 -13.43 8.04 -4.74
C ILE A 118 -14.34 9.06 -5.43
N THR A 119 -15.63 8.75 -5.56
CA THR A 119 -16.66 9.61 -6.16
C THR A 119 -17.73 9.97 -5.13
N LYS A 120 -18.60 10.96 -5.44
CA LYS A 120 -19.79 11.25 -4.61
C LYS A 120 -20.71 10.04 -4.39
N SER A 121 -20.68 9.08 -5.32
CA SER A 121 -21.49 7.87 -5.31
C SER A 121 -20.83 6.68 -4.60
N GLY A 122 -19.63 6.86 -4.02
CA GLY A 122 -18.89 5.80 -3.34
C GLY A 122 -17.54 5.52 -3.98
N ILE A 123 -16.96 4.36 -3.68
CA ILE A 123 -15.62 3.98 -4.11
C ILE A 123 -15.73 3.05 -5.31
N ARG A 124 -14.86 3.29 -6.28
CA ARG A 124 -14.71 2.42 -7.45
C ARG A 124 -13.30 1.87 -7.45
N GLN A 125 -13.19 0.58 -7.14
CA GLN A 125 -11.96 -0.17 -7.36
C GLN A 125 -11.69 -0.29 -8.86
N ARG A 126 -10.43 -0.18 -9.24
CA ARG A 126 -9.97 -0.50 -10.60
C ARG A 126 -9.16 -1.79 -10.55
N PRO A 127 -9.03 -2.51 -11.68
CA PRO A 127 -8.20 -3.72 -11.74
C PRO A 127 -6.79 -3.46 -11.19
N MET A 128 -6.27 -4.43 -10.45
CA MET A 128 -4.90 -4.39 -9.95
C MET A 128 -3.92 -4.30 -11.12
N GLU A 129 -2.98 -3.38 -11.01
CA GLU A 129 -1.92 -3.19 -12.00
C GLU A 129 -0.62 -3.80 -11.45
N THR A 130 0.01 -4.69 -12.24
CA THR A 130 1.28 -5.31 -11.87
C THR A 130 2.40 -4.76 -12.75
N LYS A 131 3.46 -4.26 -12.12
CA LYS A 131 4.63 -3.74 -12.81
C LYS A 131 5.88 -4.50 -12.37
N ILE A 132 6.53 -5.17 -13.31
CA ILE A 132 7.83 -5.82 -13.07
C ILE A 132 8.89 -4.73 -13.06
N ILE A 133 9.72 -4.73 -12.02
CA ILE A 133 10.85 -3.80 -11.86
C ILE A 133 12.12 -4.58 -12.21
N PRO A 134 12.85 -4.17 -13.27
CA PRO A 134 14.08 -4.85 -13.65
C PRO A 134 15.14 -4.67 -12.56
N ILE A 135 15.80 -5.77 -12.21
CA ILE A 135 17.00 -5.78 -11.37
C ILE A 135 18.19 -5.77 -12.32
N GLN A 136 19.04 -4.74 -12.24
CA GLN A 136 20.29 -4.63 -13.00
C GLN A 136 21.47 -5.11 -12.16
#